data_AF-A0A7V9EDI2-F1
#
_entry.id   AF-A0A7V9EDI2-F1
#
_cell.length_a   1.000
_cell.length_b   1.000
_cell.length_c   1.000
_cell.angle_alpha   90.00
_cell.angle_beta   90.00
_cell.angle_gamma   90.00
#
_symmetry.space_group_name_H-M   'P 1'
#
loop_
_entity.id
_entity.type
_entity.pdbx_description
1 polymer ?
#
loop_
_entity_poly.entity_id
_entity_poly.type
_entity_poly.pdbx_seq_one_letter_code
_entity_poly.pdbx_strand_id
1 'polypeptide(L)'
;MPWDDLAPRQFPAFEQELDGISKQTMEDHYKLYEGYVKKTNECRKRLSEFDYAEIEGNQVFSDLRAVSVDYTFALLGFKNHELYFGHLGG
;
A
#
# COMPACT_ATOMS: atom_id res chain seq x y z
N MET A 1 -10.33 3.23 13.68
CA MET A 1 -10.67 2.34 12.54
C MET A 1 -10.22 0.92 12.88
N PRO A 2 -11.04 -0.12 12.69
CA PRO A 2 -10.81 -1.46 13.24
C PRO A 2 -9.98 -2.34 12.28
N TRP A 3 -8.83 -1.85 11.83
CA TRP A 3 -7.97 -2.63 10.94
C TRP A 3 -6.63 -2.85 11.61
N ASP A 4 -6.15 -4.09 11.55
CA ASP A 4 -4.77 -4.40 11.94
C ASP A 4 -3.78 -3.74 10.98
N ASP A 5 -2.57 -3.49 11.50
CA ASP A 5 -1.46 -3.02 10.70
C ASP A 5 -1.11 -4.06 9.62
N LEU A 6 -0.94 -3.58 8.40
CA LEU A 6 -0.51 -4.39 7.28
C LEU A 6 0.97 -4.74 7.42
N ALA A 7 1.34 -5.95 7.00
CA ALA A 7 2.72 -6.39 6.89
C ALA A 7 2.99 -6.89 5.45
N PRO A 8 4.22 -6.73 4.93
CA PRO A 8 4.62 -7.36 3.69
C PRO A 8 4.47 -8.89 3.78
N ARG A 9 4.23 -9.54 2.64
CA ARG A 9 4.04 -10.99 2.54
C ARG A 9 5.11 -11.55 1.63
N GLN A 10 5.49 -12.80 1.86
CA GLN A 10 6.33 -13.55 0.93
C GLN A 10 5.45 -14.16 -0.16
N PHE A 11 6.00 -14.26 -1.38
CA PHE A 11 5.29 -14.81 -2.53
C PHE A 11 6.14 -15.88 -3.22
N PRO A 12 5.53 -16.98 -3.72
CA PRO A 12 6.25 -18.02 -4.48
C PRO A 12 7.02 -17.49 -5.70
N ALA A 13 6.59 -16.35 -6.25
CA ALA A 13 7.25 -15.64 -7.34
C ALA A 13 8.73 -15.30 -7.06
N PHE A 14 9.16 -15.25 -5.79
CA PHE A 14 10.54 -14.96 -5.40
C PHE A 14 11.39 -16.21 -5.17
N GLU A 15 10.81 -17.40 -5.25
CA GLU A 15 11.50 -18.67 -4.99
C GLU A 15 12.14 -19.28 -6.25
N GLN A 16 11.88 -18.69 -7.43
CA GLN A 16 12.40 -19.16 -8.71
C GLN A 16 12.68 -18.00 -9.67
N GLU A 17 13.42 -18.28 -10.74
CA GLU A 17 13.61 -17.33 -11.83
C GLU A 17 12.38 -17.29 -12.75
N LEU A 18 11.91 -16.09 -13.06
CA LEU A 18 10.79 -15.89 -13.97
C LEU A 18 11.30 -15.70 -15.40
N ASP A 19 10.61 -16.29 -16.37
CA ASP A 19 10.89 -16.02 -17.78
C ASP A 19 10.45 -14.60 -18.14
N GLY A 20 11.38 -13.81 -18.66
CA GLY A 20 11.13 -12.42 -19.08
C GLY A 20 11.16 -11.34 -17.98
N ILE A 21 11.27 -11.70 -16.69
CA ILE A 21 11.39 -10.72 -15.59
C ILE A 21 12.62 -11.05 -14.75
N SER A 22 13.58 -10.12 -14.71
CA SER A 22 14.82 -10.33 -13.97
C SER A 22 14.61 -10.35 -12.46
N LYS A 23 15.48 -11.09 -11.75
CA LYS A 23 15.50 -11.09 -10.28
C LYS A 23 15.67 -9.68 -9.70
N GLN A 24 16.56 -8.87 -10.27
CA GLN A 24 16.77 -7.48 -9.84
C GLN A 24 15.47 -6.66 -9.95
N THR A 25 14.73 -6.82 -11.04
CA THR A 25 13.43 -6.17 -11.22
C THR A 25 12.45 -6.60 -10.14
N MET A 26 12.38 -7.90 -9.81
CA MET A 26 11.49 -8.41 -8.76
C MET A 26 11.84 -7.82 -7.39
N GLU A 27 13.12 -7.79 -7.02
CA GLU A 27 13.61 -7.26 -5.74
C GLU A 27 13.35 -5.76 -5.61
N ASP A 28 13.59 -4.97 -6.66
CA ASP A 28 13.33 -3.53 -6.63
C ASP A 28 11.83 -3.22 -6.63
N HIS A 29 11.03 -4.01 -7.35
CA HIS A 29 9.57 -3.85 -7.33
C HIS A 29 8.97 -4.23 -5.98
N TYR A 30 9.55 -5.21 -5.28
CA TYR A 30 9.13 -5.57 -3.92
C TYR A 30 9.35 -4.43 -2.92
N LYS A 31 10.43 -3.64 -3.06
CA LYS A 31 10.64 -2.45 -2.21
C LYS A 31 9.53 -1.41 -2.37
N LEU A 32 8.96 -1.28 -3.57
CA LEU A 32 7.80 -0.41 -3.80
C LEU A 32 6.57 -0.93 -3.03
N TYR A 33 6.33 -2.24 -3.08
CA TYR A 33 5.29 -2.90 -2.29
C TYR A 33 5.44 -2.66 -0.78
N GLU A 34 6.65 -2.80 -0.23
CA GLU A 34 6.92 -2.49 1.18
C GLU A 34 6.63 -1.02 1.51
N GLY A 35 6.96 -0.12 0.58
CA GLY A 35 6.61 1.30 0.67
C GLY A 35 5.11 1.54 0.76
N TYR A 36 4.31 0.86 -0.06
CA TYR A 36 2.85 0.96 -0.03
C TYR A 36 2.26 0.40 1.26
N VAL A 37 2.78 -0.72 1.78
CA VAL A 37 2.37 -1.26 3.09
C VAL A 37 2.57 -0.21 4.18
N LYS A 38 3.78 0.35 4.28
CA LYS A 38 4.11 1.37 5.28
C LYS A 38 3.22 2.60 5.17
N LYS A 39 3.04 3.13 3.96
CA LYS A 39 2.24 4.34 3.74
C LYS A 39 0.75 4.12 3.95
N THR A 40 0.24 2.91 3.68
CA THR A 40 -1.14 2.55 3.99
C THR A 40 -1.39 2.59 5.50
N ASN A 41 -0.50 2.00 6.32
CA ASN A 41 -0.62 2.05 7.77
C ASN A 41 -0.48 3.49 8.31
N GLU A 42 0.46 4.28 7.78
CA GLU A 42 0.64 5.69 8.15
C GLU A 42 -0.63 6.51 7.90
N CYS A 43 -1.28 6.33 6.73
CA CYS A 43 -2.53 7.02 6.43
C CYS A 43 -3.69 6.55 7.31
N ARG A 44 -3.80 5.24 7.57
CA ARG A 44 -4.81 4.68 8.48
C ARG A 44 -4.68 5.26 9.89
N LYS A 45 -3.45 5.37 10.39
CA LYS A 45 -3.15 5.98 11.68
C LYS A 45 -3.61 7.44 11.71
N ARG A 46 -3.20 8.27 10.75
CA ARG A 46 -3.63 9.67 10.66
C ARG A 46 -5.15 9.82 10.59
N LEU A 47 -5.81 9.05 9.72
CA LEU A 47 -7.27 9.04 9.62
C LEU A 47 -7.94 8.66 10.94
N SER A 48 -7.33 7.75 11.71
CA SER A 48 -7.87 7.34 13.01
C SER A 48 -7.67 8.36 14.13
N GLU A 49 -6.73 9.30 13.97
CA GLU A 49 -6.44 10.37 14.93
C GLU A 49 -7.30 11.63 14.68
N PHE A 50 -7.95 11.75 13.52
CA PHE A 50 -8.85 12.86 13.23
C PHE A 50 -10.13 12.81 14.08
N ASP A 51 -10.48 13.95 14.66
CA ASP A 51 -11.83 14.17 15.19
C ASP A 51 -12.76 14.56 14.04
N TYR A 52 -13.60 13.62 13.62
CA TYR A 52 -14.53 13.80 12.51
C TYR A 52 -15.66 14.79 12.79
N ALA A 53 -15.88 15.19 14.04
CA ALA A 53 -16.84 16.24 14.38
C ALA A 53 -16.27 17.65 14.13
N GLU A 54 -14.95 17.80 14.22
CA GLU A 54 -14.27 19.10 14.21
C GLU A 54 -13.41 19.34 12.95
N ILE A 55 -12.93 18.29 12.31
CA ILE A 55 -12.01 18.43 11.17
C ILE A 55 -12.70 19.03 9.93
N GLU A 56 -12.04 20.01 9.31
CA GLU A 56 -12.53 20.64 8.09
C GLU A 56 -12.49 19.67 6.90
N GLY A 57 -13.60 19.59 6.17
CA GLY A 57 -13.69 18.93 4.86
C GLY A 57 -13.78 19.97 3.74
N ASN A 58 -12.79 20.00 2.85
CA ASN A 58 -12.78 20.89 1.70
C ASN A 58 -12.21 20.18 0.45
N GLN A 59 -12.88 20.39 -0.69
CA GLN A 59 -12.59 19.72 -1.96
C GLN A 59 -11.32 20.20 -2.67
N VAL A 60 -10.88 21.43 -2.41
CA VAL A 60 -9.64 21.97 -2.96
C VAL A 60 -8.49 21.44 -2.12
N PHE A 61 -8.53 21.73 -0.82
CA PHE A 61 -7.53 21.26 0.14
C PHE A 61 -8.12 21.19 1.55
N SER A 62 -7.90 20.07 2.21
CA SER A 62 -8.05 19.87 3.66
C SER A 62 -7.17 18.69 4.04
N ASP A 63 -6.72 18.62 5.30
CA ASP A 63 -5.95 17.47 5.77
C ASP A 63 -6.74 16.17 5.65
N LEU A 64 -8.04 16.20 5.95
CA LEU A 64 -8.94 15.07 5.75
C LEU A 64 -8.92 14.60 4.28
N ARG A 65 -9.06 15.53 3.32
CA ARG A 65 -9.01 15.18 1.90
C ARG A 65 -7.65 14.63 1.49
N ALA A 66 -6.56 15.31 1.85
CA ALA A 66 -5.22 14.96 1.44
C ALA A 66 -4.87 13.53 1.89
N VAL A 67 -5.05 13.23 3.19
CA VAL A 67 -4.78 11.90 3.73
C VAL A 67 -5.72 10.85 3.15
N SER A 68 -6.98 11.18 2.88
CA SER A 68 -7.92 10.24 2.26
C SER A 68 -7.51 9.84 0.85
N VAL A 69 -7.06 10.79 0.03
CA VAL A 69 -6.57 10.52 -1.33
C VAL A 69 -5.30 9.67 -1.27
N ASP A 70 -4.33 10.05 -0.44
CA ASP A 70 -3.08 9.32 -0.28
C ASP A 70 -3.30 7.90 0.25
N TYR A 71 -4.27 7.71 1.16
CA TYR A 71 -4.67 6.39 1.64
C TYR A 71 -5.15 5.50 0.49
N THR A 72 -6.01 6.02 -0.40
CA THR A 72 -6.50 5.22 -1.53
C THR A 72 -5.38 4.82 -2.48
N PHE A 73 -4.43 5.71 -2.76
CA PHE A 73 -3.27 5.42 -3.60
C PHE A 73 -2.38 4.35 -2.96
N ALA A 74 -2.02 4.52 -1.69
CA ALA A 74 -1.18 3.55 -0.98
C ALA A 74 -1.85 2.18 -0.84
N LEU A 75 -3.14 2.15 -0.49
CA LEU A 75 -3.88 0.90 -0.31
C LEU A 75 -4.01 0.13 -1.63
N LEU A 76 -4.31 0.83 -2.74
CA LEU A 76 -4.37 0.20 -4.05
C LEU A 76 -2.99 -0.24 -4.53
N GLY A 77 -1.94 0.54 -4.26
CA GLY A 77 -0.56 0.11 -4.48
C GLY A 77 -0.27 -1.21 -3.78
N PHE A 78 -0.55 -1.30 -2.47
CA PHE A 78 -0.43 -2.52 -1.70
C PHE A 78 -1.23 -3.69 -2.32
N LYS A 79 -2.54 -3.51 -2.55
CA LYS A 79 -3.42 -4.58 -3.04
C LYS A 79 -3.09 -5.06 -4.44
N ASN A 80 -2.74 -4.16 -5.35
CA ASN A 80 -2.37 -4.53 -6.70
C ASN A 80 -1.06 -5.32 -6.72
N HIS A 81 -0.11 -4.98 -5.84
CA HIS A 81 1.14 -5.74 -5.75
C HIS A 81 0.94 -7.11 -5.09
N GLU A 82 0.06 -7.24 -4.08
CA GLU A 82 -0.32 -8.56 -3.55
C GLU A 82 -0.86 -9.47 -4.64
N LEU A 83 -1.75 -8.94 -5.49
CA LEU A 83 -2.30 -9.69 -6.62
C LEU A 83 -1.23 -9.95 -7.68
N TYR A 84 -0.40 -8.98 -8.02
CA TYR A 84 0.64 -9.11 -9.03
C TYR A 84 1.62 -10.23 -8.67
N PHE A 85 2.25 -10.15 -7.49
CA PHE A 85 3.20 -11.18 -7.05
C PHE A 85 2.52 -12.52 -6.79
N GLY A 86 1.25 -12.53 -6.37
CA GLY A 86 0.48 -13.76 -6.19
C GLY A 86 0.13 -14.51 -7.48
N HIS A 87 0.14 -13.84 -8.64
CA HIS A 87 -0.09 -14.49 -9.95
C HIS A 87 1.20 -14.91 -10.67
N LEU A 88 2.37 -14.55 -10.13
CA LEU A 88 3.67 -14.93 -10.68
C LEU A 88 4.20 -16.19 -9.98
N GLY A 89 4.99 -16.98 -10.70
CA GLY A 89 5.63 -18.19 -10.15
C GLY A 89 4.91 -19.51 -10.46
N GLY A 90 3.69 -19.48 -11.02
CA GLY A 90 2.95 -20.70 -11.40
C GLY A 90 2.28 -21.41 -10.24
#